data_AF-A0A0W0ZUZ7-F1
#
_entry.id   AF-A0A0W0ZUZ7-F1
#
_cell.length_a   1.000
_cell.length_b   1.000
_cell.length_c   1.000
_cell.angle_alpha   90.00
_cell.angle_beta   90.00
_cell.angle_gamma   90.00
#
_symmetry.space_group_name_H-M   'P 1'
#
loop_
_entity.id
_entity.type
_entity.pdbx_description
1 polymer ?
#
loop_
_entity_poly.entity_id
_entity_poly.type
_entity_poly.pdbx_seq_one_letter_code
_entity_poly.pdbx_strand_id
1 'polypeptide(L)'
;MWERFFQPFPKEISAFRFNFSNMMPRNRVSVLFNRRQVIKDLSNRWPELQPQKVIINKPEMLPLESLKGSNAEYQIGFARKPGLPMPHFPISHSAICFYEPQQKKFIVLGRQSPFALNVRNWNLTTRIDDEANYLTCGYNFDAIMTHAKFSGQEISQMIKEANQNINSAQLCDMKHSNCYSNSVYMMASALERMAERKAPPSEKELQSMMKTISIAAQDHLSVGVLNNEIVIDKVISAFEKAKKLCDTDQSFIDECIASLHYIKPSIE
;
A
#
# COMPACT_ATOMS: atom_id res chain seq x y z
N MET A 1 -16.94 31.92 -11.73
CA MET A 1 -15.52 31.57 -11.99
C MET A 1 -15.27 30.04 -12.03
N TRP A 2 -16.31 29.19 -12.01
CA TRP A 2 -16.19 27.72 -12.02
C TRP A 2 -16.75 27.03 -13.28
N GLU A 3 -17.27 27.79 -14.26
CA GLU A 3 -17.87 27.23 -15.48
C GLU A 3 -16.90 27.04 -16.66
N ARG A 4 -15.62 27.45 -16.53
CA ARG A 4 -14.64 27.39 -17.63
C ARG A 4 -13.84 26.08 -17.72
N PHE A 5 -14.06 25.12 -16.82
CA PHE A 5 -13.33 23.83 -16.82
C PHE A 5 -14.07 22.66 -17.47
N PHE A 6 -15.33 22.85 -17.90
CA PHE A 6 -16.10 21.85 -18.63
C PHE A 6 -16.30 22.27 -20.09
N GLN A 7 -15.20 22.46 -20.83
CA GLN A 7 -15.30 22.29 -22.27
C GLN A 7 -15.30 20.78 -22.55
N PRO A 8 -16.23 20.25 -23.36
CA PRO A 8 -16.18 18.85 -23.77
C PRO A 8 -14.84 18.63 -24.49
N PHE A 9 -14.05 17.67 -23.98
CA PHE A 9 -12.83 17.24 -24.66
C PHE A 9 -13.18 16.84 -26.11
N PRO A 10 -12.31 17.17 -27.09
CA PRO A 10 -12.52 16.74 -28.47
C PRO A 10 -12.69 15.22 -28.51
N LYS A 11 -13.70 14.74 -29.25
CA LYS A 11 -14.11 13.33 -29.39
C LYS A 11 -13.03 12.40 -29.98
N GLU A 12 -11.80 12.87 -30.16
CA GLU A 12 -10.70 12.16 -30.83
C GLU A 12 -9.71 11.48 -29.87
N ILE A 13 -9.89 11.56 -28.55
CA ILE A 13 -9.07 10.78 -27.59
C ILE A 13 -9.70 9.38 -27.34
N SER A 14 -10.11 8.69 -28.41
CA SER A 14 -10.54 7.28 -28.34
C SER A 14 -9.43 6.29 -28.73
N ALA A 15 -8.22 6.79 -29.04
CA ALA A 15 -7.11 5.97 -29.53
C ALA A 15 -5.78 6.13 -28.78
N PHE A 16 -5.78 6.65 -27.54
CA PHE A 16 -4.60 6.53 -26.68
C PHE A 16 -4.52 5.11 -26.10
N ARG A 17 -4.18 4.14 -26.96
CA ARG A 17 -3.68 2.85 -26.48
C ARG A 17 -2.30 3.12 -25.86
N PHE A 18 -2.23 3.15 -24.53
CA PHE A 18 -0.97 3.02 -23.82
C PHE A 18 -0.35 1.68 -24.22
N ASN A 19 0.59 1.73 -25.17
CA ASN A 19 1.28 0.52 -25.62
C ASN A 19 2.39 0.19 -24.62
N PHE A 20 2.01 -0.38 -23.48
CA PHE A 20 2.94 -0.79 -22.42
C PHE A 20 4.03 -1.75 -22.93
N SER A 21 3.80 -2.45 -24.05
CA SER A 21 4.80 -3.32 -24.68
C SER A 21 6.04 -2.58 -25.18
N ASN A 22 5.94 -1.27 -25.44
CA ASN A 22 7.06 -0.45 -25.90
C ASN A 22 7.82 0.23 -24.74
N MET A 23 7.27 0.22 -23.51
CA MET A 23 7.90 0.81 -22.33
C MET A 23 8.58 -0.21 -21.42
N MET A 24 8.41 -1.51 -21.67
CA MET A 24 9.06 -2.56 -20.88
C MET A 24 9.81 -3.54 -21.78
N PRO A 25 11.10 -3.81 -21.52
CA PRO A 25 11.86 -4.85 -22.24
C PRO A 25 11.13 -6.20 -22.19
N ARG A 26 11.17 -6.99 -23.27
CA ARG A 26 10.50 -8.30 -23.38
C ARG A 26 10.77 -9.23 -22.18
N ASN A 27 11.95 -9.14 -21.58
CA ASN A 27 12.33 -9.92 -20.39
C ASN A 27 11.43 -9.61 -19.17
N ARG A 28 10.88 -8.40 -19.04
CA ARG A 28 9.99 -8.00 -17.92
C ARG A 28 8.58 -8.59 -18.02
N VAL A 29 8.12 -8.99 -19.21
CA VAL A 29 6.78 -9.59 -19.38
C VAL A 29 6.74 -11.00 -18.76
N SER A 30 7.81 -11.78 -18.89
CA SER A 30 7.95 -13.09 -18.23
C SER A 30 7.92 -12.98 -16.70
N VAL A 31 8.55 -11.94 -16.15
CA VAL A 31 8.58 -11.63 -14.72
C VAL A 31 7.19 -11.28 -14.18
N LEU A 32 6.39 -10.49 -14.92
CA LEU A 32 5.02 -10.14 -14.52
C LEU A 32 4.07 -11.35 -14.53
N PHE A 33 4.21 -12.27 -15.48
CA PHE A 33 3.45 -13.53 -15.49
C PHE A 33 3.78 -14.40 -14.28
N ASN A 34 5.05 -14.46 -13.89
CA ASN A 34 5.48 -15.24 -12.73
C ASN A 34 4.92 -14.68 -11.41
N ARG A 35 4.82 -13.35 -11.26
CA ARG A 35 4.27 -12.69 -10.06
C ARG A 35 2.82 -13.09 -9.75
N ARG A 36 1.95 -13.04 -10.76
CA ARG A 36 0.54 -13.42 -10.58
C ARG A 36 0.40 -14.89 -10.18
N GLN A 37 1.30 -15.74 -10.69
CA GLN A 37 1.33 -17.14 -10.32
C GLN A 37 1.77 -17.31 -8.87
N VAL A 38 2.82 -16.62 -8.41
CA VAL A 38 3.27 -16.67 -7.00
C VAL A 38 2.16 -16.25 -6.02
N ILE A 39 1.44 -15.15 -6.27
CA ILE A 39 0.30 -14.76 -5.41
C ILE A 39 -0.80 -15.82 -5.42
N LYS A 40 -1.08 -16.39 -6.60
CA LYS A 40 -2.07 -17.45 -6.75
C LYS A 40 -1.64 -18.72 -6.02
N ASP A 41 -0.35 -19.04 -6.02
CA ASP A 41 0.22 -20.20 -5.33
C ASP A 41 0.21 -20.01 -3.81
N LEU A 42 0.62 -18.84 -3.31
CA LEU A 42 0.48 -18.43 -1.90
C LEU A 42 -0.99 -18.48 -1.45
N SER A 43 -1.90 -18.12 -2.35
CA SER A 43 -3.34 -18.19 -2.11
C SER A 43 -3.88 -19.62 -2.11
N ASN A 44 -3.34 -20.42 -3.02
CA ASN A 44 -3.43 -21.87 -3.20
C ASN A 44 -3.21 -22.66 -1.91
N ARG A 45 -1.98 -22.49 -1.42
CA ARG A 45 -1.38 -23.32 -0.38
C ARG A 45 -1.84 -22.94 1.03
N TRP A 46 -2.18 -21.67 1.24
CA TRP A 46 -2.65 -21.17 2.54
C TRP A 46 -4.01 -20.43 2.41
N PRO A 47 -5.11 -21.17 2.19
CA PRO A 47 -6.45 -20.60 2.03
C PRO A 47 -7.01 -19.98 3.33
N GLU A 48 -6.61 -20.46 4.50
CA GLU A 48 -6.98 -19.91 5.81
C GLU A 48 -6.37 -18.53 6.07
N LEU A 49 -5.31 -18.19 5.32
CA LEU A 49 -4.70 -16.87 5.30
C LEU A 49 -5.27 -15.98 4.19
N GLN A 50 -6.38 -16.33 3.55
CA GLN A 50 -7.00 -15.45 2.56
C GLN A 50 -7.39 -14.13 3.24
N PRO A 51 -6.77 -13.01 2.85
CA PRO A 51 -7.04 -11.77 3.53
C PRO A 51 -8.48 -11.33 3.23
N GLN A 52 -9.13 -10.81 4.26
CA GLN A 52 -10.52 -10.39 4.16
C GLN A 52 -10.61 -9.15 3.25
N LYS A 53 -11.37 -9.27 2.18
CA LYS A 53 -11.66 -8.14 1.29
C LYS A 53 -12.85 -7.35 1.81
N VAL A 54 -12.70 -6.04 1.92
CA VAL A 54 -13.74 -5.14 2.41
C VAL A 54 -13.82 -3.91 1.50
N ILE A 55 -15.03 -3.49 1.16
CA ILE A 55 -15.27 -2.22 0.46
C ILE A 55 -15.42 -1.14 1.53
N ILE A 56 -14.61 -0.09 1.46
CA ILE A 56 -14.69 1.06 2.36
C ILE A 56 -15.32 2.23 1.59
N ASN A 57 -16.48 2.65 2.04
CA ASN A 57 -17.20 3.81 1.53
C ASN A 57 -16.85 5.06 2.34
N LYS A 58 -16.97 6.23 1.72
CA LYS A 58 -16.68 7.53 2.39
C LYS A 58 -17.36 7.69 3.77
N PRO A 59 -18.65 7.37 3.96
CA PRO A 59 -19.32 7.54 5.26
C PRO A 59 -18.80 6.61 6.36
N GLU A 60 -18.04 5.58 6.00
CA GLU A 60 -17.43 4.64 6.93
C GLU A 60 -16.04 5.10 7.39
N MET A 61 -15.54 6.22 6.84
CA MET A 61 -14.22 6.75 7.15
C MET A 61 -14.26 7.72 8.35
N LEU A 62 -13.37 7.52 9.31
CA LEU A 62 -13.08 8.41 10.42
C LEU A 62 -11.87 9.31 10.09
N PRO A 63 -11.83 10.54 10.63
CA PRO A 63 -10.68 11.41 10.52
C PRO A 63 -9.50 10.89 11.36
N LEU A 64 -8.26 11.21 10.97
CA LEU A 64 -7.04 10.81 11.68
C LEU A 64 -7.04 11.25 13.15
N GLU A 65 -7.68 12.38 13.45
CA GLU A 65 -7.84 12.89 14.81
C GLU A 65 -8.54 11.91 15.75
N SER A 66 -9.34 10.97 15.24
CA SER A 66 -10.00 9.96 16.06
C SER A 66 -9.02 8.98 16.73
N LEU A 67 -7.76 8.92 16.29
CA LEU A 67 -6.71 8.17 16.99
C LEU A 67 -6.29 8.82 18.32
N LYS A 68 -6.43 10.15 18.45
CA LYS A 68 -5.90 10.88 19.60
C LYS A 68 -6.71 10.56 20.85
N GLY A 69 -6.05 9.99 21.86
CA GLY A 69 -6.68 9.63 23.14
C GLY A 69 -7.56 8.38 23.07
N SER A 70 -7.56 7.67 21.94
CA SER A 70 -8.27 6.40 21.80
C SER A 70 -7.47 5.25 22.41
N ASN A 71 -8.13 4.46 23.26
CA ASN A 71 -7.63 3.17 23.72
C ASN A 71 -8.10 2.00 22.84
N ALA A 72 -8.72 2.29 21.69
CA ALA A 72 -9.18 1.26 20.77
C ALA A 72 -8.01 0.54 20.09
N GLU A 73 -8.24 -0.72 19.75
CA GLU A 73 -7.39 -1.49 18.86
C GLU A 73 -7.93 -1.44 17.44
N TYR A 74 -7.04 -1.20 16.49
CA TYR A 74 -7.38 -1.10 15.09
C TYR A 74 -6.73 -2.23 14.29
N GLN A 75 -7.53 -2.91 13.47
CA GLN A 75 -7.05 -3.93 12.55
C GLN A 75 -6.46 -3.25 11.30
N ILE A 76 -5.22 -3.56 10.94
CA ILE A 76 -4.54 -2.93 9.81
C ILE A 76 -4.87 -3.62 8.50
N GLY A 77 -4.91 -2.86 7.40
CA GLY A 77 -5.13 -3.37 6.06
C GLY A 77 -4.50 -2.51 4.98
N PHE A 78 -4.41 -3.07 3.78
CA PHE A 78 -3.98 -2.40 2.56
C PHE A 78 -5.20 -2.00 1.74
N ALA A 79 -5.36 -0.73 1.41
CA ALA A 79 -6.51 -0.21 0.69
C ALA A 79 -6.12 0.28 -0.70
N ARG A 80 -6.98 0.00 -1.69
CA ARG A 80 -6.78 0.44 -3.08
C ARG A 80 -8.02 1.13 -3.59
N LYS A 81 -7.86 2.26 -4.27
CA LYS A 81 -8.95 2.85 -5.05
C LYS A 81 -8.55 2.91 -6.53
N PRO A 82 -9.46 2.60 -7.46
CA PRO A 82 -9.22 2.84 -8.88
C PRO A 82 -8.99 4.34 -9.12
N GLY A 83 -8.16 4.66 -10.12
CA GLY A 83 -7.59 5.98 -10.33
C GLY A 83 -8.60 7.12 -10.46
N LEU A 84 -8.19 8.29 -9.97
CA LEU A 84 -8.80 9.59 -10.25
C LEU A 84 -8.10 10.24 -11.46
N PRO A 85 -8.79 11.09 -12.26
CA PRO A 85 -10.17 11.52 -12.10
C PRO A 85 -11.21 10.66 -12.84
N MET A 86 -10.76 9.64 -13.60
CA MET A 86 -11.64 8.84 -14.45
C MET A 86 -11.79 7.40 -13.91
N PRO A 87 -13.03 6.94 -13.67
CA PRO A 87 -13.27 5.53 -13.36
C PRO A 87 -12.65 4.64 -14.45
N HIS A 88 -12.02 3.53 -14.04
CA HIS A 88 -11.31 2.59 -14.92
C HIS A 88 -9.98 3.10 -15.52
N PHE A 89 -9.46 4.25 -15.07
CA PHE A 89 -8.08 4.58 -15.40
C PHE A 89 -7.15 3.51 -14.78
N PRO A 90 -6.18 2.96 -15.53
CA PRO A 90 -5.37 1.82 -15.11
C PRO A 90 -4.30 2.20 -14.07
N ILE A 91 -4.47 3.35 -13.41
CA ILE A 91 -3.60 3.82 -12.34
C ILE A 91 -4.39 3.80 -11.02
N SER A 92 -4.36 2.71 -10.27
CA SER A 92 -4.87 2.68 -8.91
C SER A 92 -4.01 3.48 -7.93
N HIS A 93 -4.65 4.08 -6.94
CA HIS A 93 -4.01 4.69 -5.78
C HIS A 93 -4.06 3.73 -4.60
N SER A 94 -2.99 3.68 -3.80
CA SER A 94 -2.97 2.89 -2.57
C SER A 94 -3.00 3.77 -1.32
N ALA A 95 -3.60 3.22 -0.28
CA ALA A 95 -3.64 3.78 1.04
C ALA A 95 -3.42 2.65 2.06
N ILE A 96 -3.12 3.02 3.29
CA ILE A 96 -3.23 2.10 4.42
C ILE A 96 -4.56 2.37 5.12
N CYS A 97 -5.19 1.32 5.65
CA CYS A 97 -6.41 1.46 6.43
C CYS A 97 -6.31 0.79 7.79
N PHE A 98 -7.09 1.33 8.73
CA PHE A 98 -7.18 0.87 10.11
C PHE A 98 -8.66 0.75 10.46
N TYR A 99 -9.13 -0.48 10.64
CA TYR A 99 -10.51 -0.78 10.99
C TYR A 99 -10.70 -0.78 12.51
N GLU A 100 -11.66 -0.01 13.00
CA GLU A 100 -12.07 0.02 14.40
C GLU A 100 -13.31 -0.88 14.61
N PRO A 101 -13.18 -2.06 15.25
CA PRO A 101 -14.27 -3.03 15.32
C PRO A 101 -15.51 -2.54 16.08
N GLN A 102 -15.33 -1.70 17.09
CA GLN A 102 -16.42 -1.21 17.95
C GLN A 102 -17.34 -0.24 17.20
N GLN A 103 -16.75 0.69 16.44
CA GLN A 103 -17.49 1.68 15.67
C GLN A 103 -17.89 1.17 14.28
N LYS A 104 -17.28 0.06 13.83
CA LYS A 104 -17.38 -0.45 12.45
C LYS A 104 -17.00 0.62 11.43
N LYS A 105 -15.90 1.31 11.69
CA LYS A 105 -15.39 2.43 10.88
C LYS A 105 -13.92 2.22 10.53
N PHE A 106 -13.44 2.98 9.56
CA PHE A 106 -12.09 2.90 9.04
C PHE A 106 -11.39 4.24 9.13
N ILE A 107 -10.13 4.26 9.53
CA ILE A 107 -9.24 5.39 9.25
C ILE A 107 -8.43 5.00 8.03
N VAL A 108 -8.45 5.81 6.98
CA VAL A 108 -7.76 5.49 5.72
C VAL A 108 -6.82 6.62 5.38
N LEU A 109 -5.54 6.28 5.36
CA LEU A 109 -4.45 7.23 5.27
C LEU A 109 -3.64 6.95 4.01
N GLY A 110 -3.32 7.99 3.27
CA GLY A 110 -2.46 7.86 2.12
C GLY A 110 -1.51 9.04 1.98
N ARG A 111 -0.59 8.88 1.05
CA ARG A 111 0.41 9.89 0.74
C ARG A 111 -0.23 10.97 -0.12
N GLN A 112 -0.26 12.19 0.40
CA GLN A 112 -0.85 13.35 -0.26
C GLN A 112 0.22 14.39 -0.57
N SER A 113 0.14 14.90 -1.79
CA SER A 113 0.90 16.08 -2.18
C SER A 113 0.14 17.32 -1.69
N PRO A 114 0.81 18.28 -1.03
CA PRO A 114 0.19 19.56 -0.72
C PRO A 114 -0.22 20.35 -1.99
N PHE A 115 0.23 19.92 -3.17
CA PHE A 115 -0.10 20.53 -4.46
C PHE A 115 -0.60 19.47 -5.45
N ALA A 116 -1.90 19.45 -5.70
CA ALA A 116 -2.43 18.95 -6.96
C ALA A 116 -2.16 20.03 -8.02
N LEU A 117 -1.24 19.74 -8.96
CA LEU A 117 -0.73 20.59 -10.05
C LEU A 117 0.34 21.64 -9.68
N ASN A 118 1.35 21.71 -10.53
CA ASN A 118 2.74 22.11 -10.24
C ASN A 118 3.11 23.39 -11.02
N VAL A 119 3.76 24.38 -10.39
CA VAL A 119 4.52 25.43 -11.09
C VAL A 119 5.75 25.87 -10.28
N ARG A 120 6.95 25.65 -10.86
CA ARG A 120 8.27 26.30 -10.63
C ARG A 120 8.70 26.60 -9.17
N ASN A 121 9.59 25.74 -8.65
CA ASN A 121 10.48 25.93 -7.48
C ASN A 121 9.88 25.83 -6.06
N TRP A 122 8.94 24.92 -5.81
CA TRP A 122 8.36 24.72 -4.47
C TRP A 122 8.60 23.29 -3.94
N ASN A 123 8.76 23.17 -2.61
CA ASN A 123 8.96 21.91 -1.88
C ASN A 123 7.87 20.89 -2.22
N LEU A 124 8.23 19.84 -2.95
CA LEU A 124 7.35 18.71 -3.34
C LEU A 124 7.22 17.66 -2.23
N THR A 125 7.49 18.04 -0.98
CA THR A 125 7.38 17.15 0.18
C THR A 125 5.92 16.78 0.40
N THR A 126 5.64 15.49 0.29
CA THR A 126 4.32 14.94 0.59
C THR A 126 4.15 14.70 2.08
N ARG A 127 2.94 14.40 2.52
CA ARG A 127 2.65 13.95 3.89
C ARG A 127 1.58 12.86 3.88
N ILE A 128 1.49 12.10 4.96
CA ILE A 128 0.30 11.28 5.23
C ILE A 128 -0.86 12.20 5.61
N ASP A 129 -2.04 11.94 5.04
CA ASP A 129 -3.28 12.66 5.31
C ASP A 129 -4.49 11.73 5.13
N ASP A 130 -5.67 12.19 5.56
CA ASP A 130 -6.94 11.45 5.48
C ASP A 130 -7.45 11.36 4.04
N GLU A 131 -7.59 10.15 3.52
CA GLU A 131 -8.10 9.92 2.16
C GLU A 131 -9.55 10.40 1.99
N ALA A 132 -10.33 10.47 3.07
CA ALA A 132 -11.71 10.95 3.03
C ALA A 132 -11.81 12.39 2.49
N ASN A 133 -10.77 13.22 2.72
CA ASN A 133 -10.69 14.60 2.24
C ASN A 133 -10.53 14.67 0.72
N TYR A 134 -9.98 13.62 0.11
CA TYR A 134 -9.61 13.58 -1.31
C TYR A 134 -10.49 12.63 -2.13
N LEU A 135 -11.47 11.99 -1.49
CA LEU A 135 -12.40 11.06 -2.15
C LEU A 135 -13.58 11.83 -2.74
N THR A 136 -13.71 11.79 -4.07
CA THR A 136 -14.88 12.30 -4.81
C THR A 136 -16.03 11.28 -4.77
N CYS A 137 -17.26 11.75 -5.02
CA CYS A 137 -18.45 10.90 -4.98
C CYS A 137 -18.34 9.74 -5.98
N GLY A 138 -18.69 8.53 -5.54
CA GLY A 138 -18.68 7.31 -6.37
C GLY A 138 -17.38 6.50 -6.37
N TYR A 139 -16.34 6.96 -5.68
CA TYR A 139 -15.12 6.18 -5.49
C TYR A 139 -15.10 5.54 -4.11
N ASN A 140 -14.73 4.25 -4.07
CA ASN A 140 -14.57 3.46 -2.86
C ASN A 140 -13.16 2.87 -2.82
N PHE A 141 -12.75 2.41 -1.64
CA PHE A 141 -11.54 1.60 -1.50
C PHE A 141 -11.88 0.11 -1.40
N ASP A 142 -11.13 -0.69 -2.13
CA ASP A 142 -11.02 -2.14 -1.95
C ASP A 142 -9.88 -2.41 -0.96
N ALA A 143 -10.22 -2.72 0.28
CA ALA A 143 -9.28 -3.05 1.33
C ALA A 143 -9.04 -4.55 1.45
N ILE A 144 -7.81 -4.90 1.78
CA ILE A 144 -7.31 -6.22 2.10
C ILE A 144 -6.86 -6.17 3.56
N MET A 145 -7.70 -6.69 4.46
CA MET A 145 -7.48 -6.61 5.90
C MET A 145 -6.60 -7.78 6.39
N THR A 146 -5.71 -7.47 7.31
CA THR A 146 -4.87 -8.45 8.00
C THR A 146 -5.51 -8.87 9.31
N HIS A 147 -5.02 -9.91 9.99
CA HIS A 147 -5.49 -10.23 11.34
C HIS A 147 -4.87 -9.37 12.46
N ALA A 148 -3.82 -8.62 12.14
CA ALA A 148 -3.04 -7.89 13.13
C ALA A 148 -3.75 -6.63 13.61
N LYS A 149 -3.66 -6.38 14.93
CA LYS A 149 -4.23 -5.21 15.59
C LYS A 149 -3.16 -4.31 16.20
N PHE A 150 -3.42 -3.01 16.22
CA PHE A 150 -2.52 -1.98 16.72
C PHE A 150 -3.27 -0.93 17.54
N SER A 151 -2.63 -0.43 18.58
CA SER A 151 -3.08 0.75 19.33
C SER A 151 -2.92 2.05 18.53
N GLY A 152 -3.67 3.08 18.90
CA GLY A 152 -3.50 4.42 18.31
C GLY A 152 -2.08 4.99 18.47
N GLN A 153 -1.38 4.63 19.55
CA GLN A 153 0.01 5.02 19.78
C GLN A 153 0.97 4.37 18.77
N GLU A 154 0.86 3.06 18.54
CA GLU A 154 1.66 2.36 17.54
C GLU A 154 1.40 2.95 16.14
N ILE A 155 0.14 3.22 15.80
CA ILE A 155 -0.24 3.83 14.51
C ILE A 155 0.39 5.21 14.35
N SER A 156 0.34 6.04 15.39
CA SER A 156 0.95 7.38 15.37
C SER A 156 2.47 7.31 15.13
N GLN A 157 3.14 6.31 15.70
CA GLN A 157 4.57 6.10 15.48
C GLN A 157 4.86 5.62 14.05
N MET A 158 4.06 4.69 13.51
CA MET A 158 4.17 4.26 12.10
C MET A 158 4.00 5.44 11.13
N ILE A 159 3.03 6.31 11.37
CA ILE A 159 2.79 7.53 10.57
C ILE A 159 4.02 8.45 10.63
N LYS A 160 4.57 8.67 11.83
CA LYS A 160 5.76 9.50 12.02
C LYS A 160 6.96 8.95 11.24
N GLU A 161 7.23 7.66 11.34
CA GLU A 161 8.33 7.00 10.63
C GLU A 161 8.16 7.11 9.10
N ALA A 162 6.97 6.83 8.59
CA ALA A 162 6.70 6.90 7.15
C ALA A 162 6.81 8.34 6.62
N ASN A 163 6.34 9.34 7.38
CA ASN A 163 6.55 10.74 7.03
C ASN A 163 8.03 11.10 6.96
N GLN A 164 8.84 10.65 7.92
CA GLN A 164 10.27 10.92 7.95
C GLN A 164 11.03 10.25 6.81
N ASN A 165 10.75 8.97 6.53
CA ASN A 165 11.58 8.16 5.63
C ASN A 165 11.07 8.12 4.18
N ILE A 166 9.78 8.38 3.95
CA ILE A 166 9.15 8.30 2.63
C ILE A 166 8.64 9.67 2.20
N ASN A 167 7.72 10.27 2.97
CA ASN A 167 6.93 11.39 2.44
C ASN A 167 7.71 12.72 2.38
N SER A 168 8.50 13.00 3.42
CA SER A 168 9.33 14.20 3.52
C SER A 168 10.72 14.01 2.91
N ALA A 169 11.29 12.80 3.00
CA ALA A 169 12.64 12.52 2.52
C ALA A 169 12.73 12.26 1.01
N GLN A 170 11.61 11.91 0.36
CA GLN A 170 11.63 11.47 -1.03
C GLN A 170 10.60 12.23 -1.85
N LEU A 171 10.95 12.54 -3.09
CA LEU A 171 10.01 13.11 -4.06
C LEU A 171 8.96 12.06 -4.44
N CYS A 172 7.71 12.49 -4.54
CA CYS A 172 6.64 11.61 -5.00
C CYS A 172 6.66 11.50 -6.52
N ASP A 173 7.03 10.33 -7.05
CA ASP A 173 6.97 10.01 -8.46
C ASP A 173 6.56 8.54 -8.69
N MET A 174 6.05 8.24 -9.88
CA MET A 174 5.51 6.91 -10.21
C MET A 174 6.57 5.79 -10.24
N LYS A 175 7.86 6.13 -10.32
CA LYS A 175 8.95 5.19 -10.56
C LYS A 175 9.71 4.84 -9.28
N HIS A 176 10.00 5.78 -8.41
CA HIS A 176 10.92 5.62 -7.28
C HIS A 176 10.22 5.72 -5.92
N SER A 177 9.15 6.49 -5.78
CA SER A 177 8.48 6.66 -4.50
C SER A 177 7.07 7.21 -4.68
N ASN A 178 6.04 6.40 -4.49
CA ASN A 178 4.65 6.79 -4.69
C ASN A 178 3.79 6.43 -3.46
N CYS A 179 2.47 6.42 -3.64
CA CYS A 179 1.52 6.06 -2.58
C CYS A 179 1.71 4.61 -2.10
N TYR A 180 2.12 3.69 -2.98
CA TYR A 180 2.41 2.30 -2.62
C TYR A 180 3.66 2.23 -1.74
N SER A 181 4.69 3.00 -2.05
CA SER A 181 5.90 3.10 -1.22
C SER A 181 5.55 3.44 0.22
N ASN A 182 4.64 4.41 0.43
CA ASN A 182 4.17 4.77 1.77
C ASN A 182 3.37 3.64 2.44
N SER A 183 2.35 3.10 1.76
CA SER A 183 1.48 2.06 2.33
C SER A 183 2.26 0.78 2.67
N VAL A 184 3.15 0.33 1.79
CA VAL A 184 3.99 -0.86 2.03
C VAL A 184 5.00 -0.61 3.14
N TYR A 185 5.65 0.56 3.17
CA TYR A 185 6.55 0.92 4.26
C TYR A 185 5.85 0.91 5.61
N MET A 186 4.65 1.48 5.69
CA MET A 186 3.87 1.49 6.93
C MET A 186 3.48 0.07 7.37
N MET A 187 3.09 -0.80 6.44
CA MET A 187 2.79 -2.20 6.77
C MET A 187 4.03 -2.98 7.24
N ALA A 188 5.19 -2.72 6.63
CA ALA A 188 6.46 -3.30 7.09
C ALA A 188 6.85 -2.78 8.49
N SER A 189 6.67 -1.49 8.76
CA SER A 189 6.83 -0.92 10.12
C SER A 189 5.89 -1.59 11.12
N ALA A 190 4.62 -1.84 10.75
CA ALA A 190 3.68 -2.57 11.59
C ALA A 190 4.18 -4.00 11.92
N LEU A 191 4.68 -4.72 10.93
CA LEU A 191 5.19 -6.08 11.12
C LEU A 191 6.43 -6.12 12.03
N GLU A 192 7.38 -5.17 11.88
CA GLU A 192 8.51 -5.06 12.80
C GLU A 192 8.05 -4.80 14.24
N ARG A 193 7.07 -3.91 14.40
CA ARG A 193 6.52 -3.56 15.71
C ARG A 193 5.86 -4.75 16.38
N MET A 194 5.12 -5.56 15.62
CA MET A 194 4.58 -6.82 16.13
C MET A 194 5.69 -7.73 16.65
N ALA A 195 6.81 -7.80 15.92
CA ALA A 195 7.94 -8.64 16.31
C ALA A 195 8.69 -8.13 17.56
N GLU A 196 8.52 -6.86 17.91
CA GLU A 196 9.16 -6.21 19.06
C GLU A 196 8.24 -6.17 20.30
N ARG A 197 7.01 -6.70 20.21
CA ARG A 197 6.06 -6.73 21.35
C ARG A 197 6.55 -7.66 22.45
N LYS A 198 6.25 -7.28 23.70
CA LYS A 198 6.50 -8.15 24.88
C LYS A 198 5.70 -9.44 24.82
N ALA A 199 4.44 -9.37 24.40
CA ALA A 199 3.62 -10.54 24.11
C ALA A 199 3.79 -10.87 22.63
N PRO A 200 4.25 -12.09 22.29
CA PRO A 200 4.47 -12.46 20.90
C PRO A 200 3.13 -12.44 20.13
N PRO A 201 3.12 -11.94 18.88
CA PRO A 201 1.94 -12.02 18.02
C PRO A 201 1.65 -13.48 17.68
N SER A 202 0.39 -13.78 17.37
CA SER A 202 0.05 -15.11 16.84
C SER A 202 0.66 -15.31 15.46
N GLU A 203 0.99 -16.56 15.14
CA GLU A 203 1.50 -16.95 13.82
C GLU A 203 0.57 -16.48 12.69
N LYS A 204 -0.74 -16.62 12.89
CA LYS A 204 -1.77 -16.17 11.94
C LYS A 204 -1.71 -14.67 11.66
N GLU A 205 -1.41 -13.84 12.67
CA GLU A 205 -1.25 -12.40 12.48
C GLU A 205 -0.01 -12.09 11.66
N LEU A 206 1.14 -12.72 11.97
CA LEU A 206 2.40 -12.54 11.24
C LEU A 206 2.26 -12.96 9.78
N GLN A 207 1.71 -14.15 9.52
CA GLN A 207 1.53 -14.67 8.17
C GLN A 207 0.55 -13.83 7.35
N SER A 208 -0.56 -13.39 7.96
CA SER A 208 -1.53 -12.50 7.32
C SER A 208 -0.92 -11.15 6.92
N MET A 209 -0.06 -10.59 7.78
CA MET A 209 0.70 -9.38 7.48
C MET A 209 1.68 -9.58 6.31
N MET A 210 2.53 -10.62 6.38
CA MET A 210 3.51 -10.92 5.33
C MET A 210 2.85 -11.17 3.96
N LYS A 211 1.75 -11.93 3.94
CA LYS A 211 0.97 -12.17 2.72
C LYS A 211 0.38 -10.89 2.16
N THR A 212 -0.19 -10.03 3.01
CA THR A 212 -0.78 -8.75 2.57
C THR A 212 0.29 -7.79 2.05
N ILE A 213 1.47 -7.72 2.67
CA ILE A 213 2.63 -6.98 2.17
C ILE A 213 3.05 -7.50 0.79
N SER A 214 3.14 -8.82 0.63
CA SER A 214 3.52 -9.46 -0.64
C SER A 214 2.51 -9.15 -1.75
N ILE A 215 1.22 -9.14 -1.45
CA ILE A 215 0.16 -8.75 -2.40
C ILE A 215 0.30 -7.28 -2.79
N ALA A 216 0.47 -6.38 -1.81
CA ALA A 216 0.60 -4.95 -2.05
C ALA A 216 1.85 -4.61 -2.88
N ALA A 217 2.98 -5.26 -2.59
CA ALA A 217 4.24 -5.07 -3.30
C ALA A 217 4.24 -5.62 -4.73
N GLN A 218 3.27 -6.47 -5.09
CA GLN A 218 3.15 -7.03 -6.43
C GLN A 218 2.02 -6.43 -7.27
N ASP A 219 1.28 -5.47 -6.72
CA ASP A 219 0.24 -4.78 -7.49
C ASP A 219 0.85 -4.04 -8.69
N HIS A 220 0.09 -3.85 -9.76
CA HIS A 220 0.55 -3.32 -11.05
C HIS A 220 1.29 -1.97 -10.98
N LEU A 221 1.14 -1.21 -9.88
CA LEU A 221 1.73 0.12 -9.69
C LEU A 221 2.65 0.22 -8.47
N SER A 222 3.00 -0.93 -7.90
CA SER A 222 4.04 -1.03 -6.88
C SER A 222 5.44 -0.82 -7.45
N VAL A 223 5.60 -0.39 -8.71
CA VAL A 223 6.92 -0.07 -9.30
C VAL A 223 7.70 0.91 -8.41
N GLY A 224 7.02 1.88 -7.81
CA GLY A 224 7.61 2.79 -6.82
C GLY A 224 8.00 2.15 -5.48
N VAL A 225 7.45 0.98 -5.11
CA VAL A 225 7.92 0.18 -3.96
C VAL A 225 9.22 -0.52 -4.34
N LEU A 226 9.24 -1.07 -5.55
CA LEU A 226 10.26 -2.02 -5.99
C LEU A 226 11.55 -1.38 -6.51
N ASN A 227 11.51 -0.09 -6.82
CA ASN A 227 12.71 0.70 -7.11
C ASN A 227 13.12 1.55 -5.90
N ASN A 228 12.56 1.28 -4.72
CA ASN A 228 12.81 2.06 -3.51
C ASN A 228 13.54 1.20 -2.49
N GLU A 229 14.86 1.37 -2.44
CA GLU A 229 15.73 0.59 -1.56
C GLU A 229 15.31 0.71 -0.09
N ILE A 230 14.93 1.91 0.36
CA ILE A 230 14.44 2.14 1.73
C ILE A 230 13.19 1.28 2.03
N VAL A 231 12.26 1.16 1.09
CA VAL A 231 11.06 0.33 1.28
C VAL A 231 11.42 -1.16 1.21
N ILE A 232 12.26 -1.57 0.26
CA ILE A 232 12.69 -2.97 0.13
C ILE A 232 13.41 -3.43 1.39
N ASP A 233 14.42 -2.68 1.84
CA ASP A 233 15.21 -3.00 3.03
C ASP A 233 14.32 -3.08 4.27
N LYS A 234 13.36 -2.16 4.40
CA LYS A 234 12.38 -2.19 5.50
C LYS A 234 11.50 -3.45 5.45
N VAL A 235 11.04 -3.86 4.27
CA VAL A 235 10.21 -5.06 4.12
C VAL A 235 11.02 -6.32 4.41
N ILE A 236 12.24 -6.44 3.88
CA ILE A 236 13.12 -7.59 4.12
C ILE A 236 13.44 -7.71 5.61
N SER A 237 13.86 -6.61 6.26
CA SER A 237 14.11 -6.56 7.70
C SER A 237 12.87 -7.00 8.50
N ALA A 238 11.68 -6.53 8.12
CA ALA A 238 10.45 -6.92 8.78
C ALA A 238 10.14 -8.41 8.64
N PHE A 239 10.35 -8.99 7.45
CA PHE A 239 10.13 -10.42 7.20
C PHE A 239 11.14 -11.27 7.97
N GLU A 240 12.41 -10.87 8.02
CA GLU A 240 13.44 -11.57 8.79
C GLU A 240 13.20 -11.52 10.31
N LYS A 241 12.69 -10.40 10.83
CA LYS A 241 12.29 -10.30 12.24
C LYS A 241 11.10 -11.19 12.54
N ALA A 242 10.06 -11.14 11.70
CA ALA A 242 8.87 -11.99 11.84
C ALA A 242 9.22 -13.48 11.76
N LYS A 243 10.14 -13.85 10.86
CA LYS A 243 10.66 -15.21 10.70
C LYS A 243 11.20 -15.81 12.00
N LYS A 244 11.86 -15.02 12.85
CA LYS A 244 12.41 -15.51 14.13
C LYS A 244 11.34 -15.85 15.16
N LEU A 245 10.09 -15.43 14.94
CA LEU A 245 8.96 -15.61 15.85
C LEU A 245 7.92 -16.61 15.33
N CYS A 246 8.08 -17.03 14.08
CA CYS A 246 7.23 -18.01 13.42
C CYS A 246 7.93 -19.37 13.46
N ASP A 247 7.27 -20.39 14.01
CA ASP A 247 7.62 -21.80 13.76
C ASP A 247 7.15 -22.27 12.36
N THR A 248 6.64 -21.33 11.55
CA THR A 248 6.07 -21.54 10.21
C THR A 248 7.05 -22.27 9.29
N ASP A 249 6.47 -23.00 8.33
CA ASP A 249 7.18 -23.51 7.16
C ASP A 249 8.05 -22.41 6.53
N GLN A 250 9.36 -22.60 6.62
CA GLN A 250 10.37 -21.71 6.08
C GLN A 250 10.10 -21.35 4.61
N SER A 251 9.46 -22.27 3.87
CA SER A 251 9.07 -22.07 2.48
C SER A 251 8.09 -20.90 2.29
N PHE A 252 7.17 -20.65 3.22
CA PHE A 252 6.22 -19.54 3.11
C PHE A 252 6.93 -18.18 3.12
N ILE A 253 7.84 -18.02 4.08
CA ILE A 253 8.59 -16.77 4.24
C ILE A 253 9.53 -16.57 3.06
N ASP A 254 10.22 -17.64 2.65
CA ASP A 254 11.10 -17.60 1.50
C ASP A 254 10.31 -17.28 0.21
N GLU A 255 9.08 -17.75 0.05
CA GLU A 255 8.19 -17.37 -1.05
C GLU A 255 7.76 -15.90 -1.00
N CYS A 256 7.40 -15.40 0.19
CA CYS A 256 7.11 -13.98 0.41
C CYS A 256 8.31 -13.09 0.05
N ILE A 257 9.51 -13.45 0.52
CA ILE A 257 10.77 -12.76 0.20
C ILE A 257 11.10 -12.87 -1.30
N ALA A 258 11.01 -14.06 -1.89
CA ALA A 258 11.26 -14.29 -3.31
C ALA A 258 10.33 -13.47 -4.20
N SER A 259 9.08 -13.26 -3.77
CA SER A 259 8.12 -12.41 -4.46
C SER A 259 8.57 -10.94 -4.56
N LEU A 260 9.45 -10.50 -3.67
CA LEU A 260 10.07 -9.17 -3.66
C LEU A 260 11.38 -9.15 -4.46
N HIS A 261 12.17 -10.23 -4.44
CA HIS A 261 13.48 -10.32 -5.12
C HIS A 261 13.42 -10.58 -6.62
N TYR A 262 12.29 -11.03 -7.17
CA TYR A 262 12.08 -11.20 -8.62
C TYR A 262 12.15 -9.89 -9.44
N ILE A 263 12.75 -8.85 -8.87
CA ILE A 263 12.55 -7.45 -9.19
C ILE A 263 13.85 -6.65 -9.12
N LYS A 264 14.94 -7.21 -8.59
CA LYS A 264 16.27 -6.69 -8.88
C LYS A 264 16.67 -7.29 -10.23
N PRO A 265 16.51 -6.59 -11.39
CA PRO A 265 17.26 -7.01 -12.55
C PRO A 265 18.72 -7.03 -12.10
N SER A 266 19.45 -8.10 -12.40
CA SER A 266 20.89 -8.03 -12.49
C SER A 266 21.18 -6.94 -13.54
N ILE A 267 21.36 -5.71 -13.06
CA ILE A 267 21.98 -4.64 -13.82
C ILE A 267 23.47 -4.93 -13.67
N GLU A 268 23.93 -5.90 -14.46
CA GLU A 268 25.29 -5.93 -14.97
C GLU A 268 25.24 -5.34 -16.39
#